data_AF-A0AAD7U979-F1
#
_entry.id   AF-A0AAD7U979-F1
#
_cell.length_a   1.000
_cell.length_b   1.000
_cell.length_c   1.000
_cell.angle_alpha   90.00
_cell.angle_beta   90.00
_cell.angle_gamma   90.00
#
_symmetry.space_group_name_H-M   'P 1'
#
loop_
_entity.id
_entity.type
_entity.pdbx_description
1 polymer ?
#
loop_
_entity_poly.entity_id
_entity_poly.type
_entity_poly.pdbx_seq_one_letter_code
_entity_poly.pdbx_strand_id
1 'polypeptide(L)'
;MFKVVAAAVAFVVVVVVDGKSEEAYKLGFEAWMAKFEMKFHTAAEFRNRFEIWKRADDLIRAHNQEPSSFKLGHNQFSHLTHEEFLRDRQLANFTANNKPLKPMSHLVHDETPMADSVDWVSEGAVTAVKDQGSCGGCWAFSTTGAIEGAYYIKYGELKSYSEQQLISCDTKDSGCNGGDMDYAFSWTRSNGGLCTEDDYPYSTATYNGVTGTCKTTCSVVSESAPVTYTDVRSTESALMSAIEQQPVSVAIEADQYAFQYYSSGVLTGACGTNLDHGVLAVGYGTYDGTDYWKVKNSWAATWGMDGYVLIERGDDKCGILMDASYPTL
;
A
#
# COMPACT_ATOMS: atom_id res chain seq x y z
N MET A 1 17.56 70.94 -15.34
CA MET A 1 16.66 69.83 -14.98
C MET A 1 17.23 68.57 -15.61
N PHE A 2 18.11 67.85 -14.90
CA PHE A 2 18.75 66.63 -15.40
C PHE A 2 17.81 65.45 -15.14
N LYS A 3 17.34 64.78 -16.20
CA LYS A 3 16.66 63.48 -16.08
C LYS A 3 17.72 62.39 -16.07
N VAL A 4 17.92 61.78 -14.91
CA VAL A 4 18.66 60.53 -14.76
C VAL A 4 17.71 59.41 -15.17
N VAL A 5 18.06 58.66 -16.22
CA VAL A 5 17.39 57.41 -16.58
C VAL A 5 18.16 56.29 -15.88
N ALA A 6 17.56 55.70 -14.83
CA ALA A 6 18.08 54.50 -14.20
C ALA A 6 17.52 53.29 -14.96
N ALA A 7 18.37 52.60 -15.71
CA ALA A 7 18.06 51.29 -16.25
C ALA A 7 18.31 50.24 -15.17
N ALA A 8 17.25 49.64 -14.64
CA ALA A 8 17.35 48.49 -13.75
C ALA A 8 17.74 47.26 -14.58
N VAL A 9 18.96 46.76 -14.39
CA VAL A 9 19.38 45.47 -14.93
C VAL A 9 18.84 44.39 -13.99
N ALA A 10 17.79 43.69 -14.42
CA ALA A 10 17.34 42.48 -13.74
C ALA A 10 18.35 41.36 -14.02
N PHE A 11 19.10 40.97 -13.00
CA PHE A 11 19.86 39.72 -13.04
C PHE A 11 18.87 38.56 -12.97
N VAL A 12 18.67 37.88 -14.10
CA VAL A 12 18.09 36.54 -14.10
C VAL A 12 19.14 35.62 -13.52
N VAL A 13 18.98 35.23 -12.26
CA VAL A 13 19.73 34.11 -11.68
C VAL A 13 19.18 32.85 -12.33
N VAL A 14 19.86 32.39 -13.39
CA VAL A 14 19.66 31.03 -13.89
C VAL A 14 20.30 30.11 -12.85
N VAL A 15 19.48 29.50 -12.01
CA VAL A 15 19.91 28.36 -11.20
C VAL A 15 20.17 27.22 -12.17
N VAL A 16 21.42 27.02 -12.54
CA VAL A 16 21.85 25.81 -13.24
C VAL A 16 21.83 24.70 -12.19
N VAL A 17 20.80 23.86 -12.21
CA VAL A 17 20.85 22.59 -11.50
C VAL A 17 21.88 21.77 -12.25
N ASP A 18 23.01 21.45 -11.60
CA ASP A 18 24.07 20.63 -12.20
C ASP A 18 23.46 19.28 -12.64
N GLY A 19 23.33 19.10 -13.95
CA GLY A 19 22.77 17.89 -14.54
C GLY A 19 23.72 16.72 -14.35
N LYS A 20 23.18 15.56 -13.96
CA LYS A 20 23.96 14.32 -13.86
C LYS A 20 24.42 13.92 -15.26
N SER A 21 25.66 13.45 -15.41
CA SER A 21 26.18 13.04 -16.72
C SER A 21 25.48 11.79 -17.24
N GLU A 22 25.48 11.60 -18.55
CA GLU A 22 24.91 10.41 -19.19
C GLU A 22 25.56 9.11 -18.66
N GLU A 23 26.88 9.13 -18.43
CA GLU A 23 27.62 8.01 -17.83
C GLU A 23 27.13 7.71 -16.40
N ALA A 24 26.86 8.73 -15.60
CA ALA A 24 26.37 8.55 -14.23
C ALA A 24 24.94 7.99 -14.21
N TYR A 25 24.06 8.36 -15.15
CA TYR A 25 22.76 7.71 -15.30
C TYR A 25 22.91 6.25 -15.71
N LYS A 26 23.78 5.92 -16.68
CA LYS A 26 24.00 4.53 -17.14
C LYS A 26 24.46 3.63 -15.99
N LEU A 27 25.45 4.07 -15.21
CA LEU A 27 25.93 3.31 -14.05
C LEU A 27 24.82 3.10 -13.01
N GLY A 28 24.02 4.13 -12.74
CA GLY A 28 22.87 4.02 -11.83
C GLY A 28 21.81 3.05 -12.33
N PHE A 29 21.49 3.09 -13.61
CA PHE A 29 20.51 2.20 -14.24
C PHE A 29 20.99 0.75 -14.26
N GLU A 30 22.26 0.50 -14.59
CA GLU A 30 22.83 -0.86 -14.55
C GLU A 30 22.83 -1.45 -13.14
N ALA A 31 23.19 -0.64 -12.13
CA ALA A 31 23.13 -1.05 -10.72
C ALA A 31 21.68 -1.32 -10.27
N TRP A 32 20.73 -0.48 -10.68
CA TRP A 32 19.31 -0.68 -10.44
C TRP A 32 18.80 -1.96 -11.11
N MET A 33 19.15 -2.19 -12.38
CA MET A 33 18.76 -3.40 -13.11
C MET A 33 19.29 -4.65 -12.41
N ALA A 34 20.54 -4.63 -11.95
CA ALA A 34 21.12 -5.74 -11.20
C ALA A 34 20.40 -5.98 -9.87
N LYS A 35 20.07 -4.92 -9.13
CA LYS A 35 19.39 -5.01 -7.83
C LYS A 35 17.97 -5.60 -7.94
N PHE A 36 17.21 -5.20 -8.95
CA PHE A 36 15.82 -5.62 -9.14
C PHE A 36 15.65 -6.69 -10.24
N GLU A 37 16.75 -7.31 -10.66
CA GLU A 37 16.81 -8.38 -11.67
C GLU A 37 16.10 -8.06 -13.00
N MET A 38 16.16 -6.79 -13.40
CA MET A 38 15.44 -6.26 -14.56
C MET A 38 16.07 -6.72 -15.87
N LYS A 39 15.22 -7.14 -16.82
CA LYS A 39 15.64 -7.63 -18.13
C LYS A 39 14.83 -6.94 -19.22
N PHE A 40 15.52 -6.39 -20.21
CA PHE A 40 14.93 -5.78 -21.40
C PHE A 40 15.46 -6.52 -22.63
N HIS A 41 14.57 -6.96 -23.51
CA HIS A 41 14.89 -7.92 -24.56
C HIS A 41 15.27 -7.26 -25.88
N THR A 42 14.93 -5.98 -26.05
CA THR A 42 15.24 -5.23 -27.27
C THR A 42 15.98 -3.94 -26.94
N ALA A 43 16.83 -3.48 -27.86
CA ALA A 43 17.50 -2.19 -27.72
C ALA A 43 16.51 -1.01 -27.67
N ALA A 44 15.35 -1.15 -28.31
CA ALA A 44 14.29 -0.14 -28.26
C ALA A 44 13.66 -0.06 -26.86
N GLU A 45 13.32 -1.20 -26.28
CA GLU A 45 12.80 -1.30 -24.92
C GLU A 45 13.83 -0.78 -23.90
N PHE A 46 15.08 -1.23 -23.98
CA PHE A 46 16.15 -0.77 -23.09
C PHE A 46 16.27 0.76 -23.11
N ARG A 47 16.33 1.38 -24.29
CA ARG A 47 16.41 2.84 -24.41
C ARG A 47 15.18 3.53 -23.83
N ASN A 48 13.98 3.01 -24.08
CA ASN A 48 12.76 3.59 -23.54
C ASN A 48 12.74 3.53 -22.00
N ARG A 49 13.04 2.35 -21.44
CA ARG A 49 13.04 2.12 -19.98
C ARG A 49 14.15 2.91 -19.28
N PHE A 50 15.30 3.07 -19.92
CA PHE A 50 16.37 3.94 -19.43
C PHE A 50 15.94 5.40 -19.35
N GLU A 51 15.28 5.95 -20.38
CA GLU A 51 14.79 7.34 -20.36
C GLU A 51 13.69 7.56 -19.32
N ILE A 52 12.81 6.57 -19.08
CA ILE A 52 11.83 6.62 -17.99
C ILE A 52 12.53 6.63 -16.64
N TRP A 53 13.50 5.74 -16.45
CA TRP A 53 14.27 5.64 -15.22
C TRP A 53 15.07 6.92 -14.91
N LYS A 54 15.63 7.58 -15.92
CA LYS A 54 16.30 8.89 -15.76
C LYS A 54 15.37 9.95 -15.19
N ARG A 55 14.13 10.01 -15.69
CA ARG A 55 13.11 10.94 -15.16
C ARG A 55 12.74 10.63 -13.72
N ALA A 56 12.65 9.35 -13.37
CA ALA A 56 12.45 8.94 -11.99
C ALA A 56 13.65 9.33 -11.09
N ASP A 57 14.89 9.15 -11.55
CA ASP A 57 16.11 9.53 -10.82
C ASP A 57 16.13 11.04 -10.54
N ASP A 58 15.77 11.86 -11.53
CA ASP A 58 15.71 13.31 -11.37
C ASP A 58 14.60 13.73 -10.39
N LEU A 59 13.42 13.13 -10.46
CA LEU A 59 12.32 13.38 -9.52
C LEU A 59 12.71 13.00 -8.09
N ILE A 60 13.29 11.80 -7.92
CA ILE A 60 13.77 11.31 -6.62
C ILE A 60 14.85 12.24 -6.05
N ARG A 61 15.82 12.64 -6.88
CA ARG A 61 16.89 13.57 -6.46
C ARG A 61 16.34 14.92 -6.07
N ALA A 62 15.43 15.49 -6.85
CA ALA A 62 14.80 16.77 -6.56
C ALA A 62 14.04 16.74 -5.23
N HIS A 63 13.23 15.70 -4.99
CA HIS A 63 12.53 15.53 -3.70
C HIS A 63 13.52 15.41 -2.54
N ASN A 64 14.55 14.58 -2.69
CA ASN A 64 15.47 14.27 -1.60
C ASN A 64 16.43 15.42 -1.23
N GLN A 65 16.56 16.44 -2.10
CA GLN A 65 17.30 17.68 -1.84
C GLN A 65 16.54 18.65 -0.92
N GLU A 66 15.21 18.57 -0.89
CA GLU A 66 14.37 19.39 -0.02
C GLU A 66 14.23 18.76 1.38
N PRO A 67 14.09 19.58 2.44
CA PRO A 67 13.69 19.09 3.75
C PRO A 67 12.33 18.40 3.68
N SER A 68 12.28 17.12 4.02
CA SER A 68 11.06 16.31 4.05
C SER A 68 11.17 15.22 5.11
N SER A 69 10.04 14.86 5.73
CA SER A 69 9.93 13.77 6.70
C SER A 69 10.04 12.38 6.05
N PHE A 70 10.04 12.31 4.71
CA PHE A 70 10.20 11.07 3.97
C PHE A 70 11.15 11.22 2.78
N LYS A 71 11.69 10.10 2.33
CA LYS A 71 12.56 10.00 1.16
C LYS A 71 11.93 9.14 0.09
N LEU A 72 12.15 9.56 -1.15
CA LEU A 72 11.86 8.74 -2.33
C LEU A 72 13.09 7.92 -2.69
N GLY A 73 12.89 6.79 -3.36
CA GLY A 73 13.97 5.92 -3.76
C GLY A 73 13.61 5.09 -4.99
N HIS A 74 14.65 4.63 -5.69
CA HIS A 74 14.44 3.68 -6.77
C HIS A 74 13.98 2.34 -6.22
N ASN A 75 12.88 1.84 -6.78
CA ASN A 75 12.28 0.54 -6.49
C ASN A 75 12.00 -0.21 -7.81
N GLN A 76 11.30 -1.35 -7.74
CA GLN A 76 11.00 -2.15 -8.94
C GLN A 76 10.17 -1.40 -9.99
N PHE A 77 9.44 -0.33 -9.60
CA PHE A 77 8.59 0.44 -10.49
C PHE A 77 9.30 1.61 -11.19
N SER A 78 10.60 1.84 -10.93
CA SER A 78 11.34 2.97 -11.52
C SER A 78 11.50 2.96 -13.04
N HIS A 79 11.11 1.88 -13.71
CA HIS A 79 11.11 1.78 -15.16
C HIS A 79 9.73 2.02 -15.80
N LEU A 80 8.71 2.25 -14.99
CA LEU A 80 7.34 2.53 -15.42
C LEU A 80 7.10 4.03 -15.41
N THR A 81 6.42 4.55 -16.44
CA THR A 81 5.77 5.85 -16.29
C THR A 81 4.69 5.75 -15.21
N HIS A 82 4.20 6.89 -14.75
CA HIS A 82 3.13 6.90 -13.77
C HIS A 82 1.87 6.18 -14.28
N GLU A 83 1.47 6.45 -15.52
CA GLU A 83 0.31 5.78 -16.13
C GLU A 83 0.53 4.28 -16.35
N GLU A 84 1.77 3.84 -16.60
CA GLU A 84 2.10 2.42 -16.61
C GLU A 84 2.00 1.82 -15.21
N PHE A 85 2.49 2.50 -14.17
CA PHE A 85 2.37 2.07 -12.78
C PHE A 85 0.92 1.94 -12.33
N LEU A 86 0.07 2.92 -12.63
CA LEU A 86 -1.36 2.87 -12.27
C LEU A 86 -2.09 1.71 -12.95
N ARG A 87 -1.75 1.41 -14.21
CA ARG A 87 -2.29 0.25 -14.94
C ARG A 87 -1.76 -1.07 -14.40
N ASP A 88 -0.46 -1.12 -14.11
CA ASP A 88 0.18 -2.30 -13.56
C ASP A 88 -0.42 -2.65 -12.20
N ARG A 89 -0.56 -1.68 -11.29
CA ARG A 89 -1.15 -1.90 -9.96
C ARG A 89 -2.67 -1.90 -9.92
N GLN A 90 -3.34 -1.67 -11.06
CA GLN A 90 -4.80 -1.63 -11.21
C GLN A 90 -5.50 -0.59 -10.30
N LEU A 91 -4.83 0.53 -10.02
CA LEU A 91 -5.34 1.58 -9.13
C LEU A 91 -6.46 2.43 -9.76
N ALA A 92 -6.55 2.47 -11.09
CA ALA A 92 -7.59 3.26 -11.78
C ALA A 92 -9.01 2.66 -11.71
N ASN A 93 -9.17 1.44 -11.19
CA ASN A 93 -10.43 0.69 -11.22
C ASN A 93 -11.09 0.53 -9.84
N PHE A 94 -10.61 1.24 -8.82
CA PHE A 94 -11.24 1.17 -7.51
C PHE A 94 -12.62 1.82 -7.55
N THR A 95 -13.65 1.00 -7.31
CA THR A 95 -15.01 1.50 -7.10
C THR A 95 -15.26 1.60 -5.61
N ALA A 96 -15.17 2.81 -5.06
CA ALA A 96 -15.67 3.09 -3.72
C ALA A 96 -17.15 2.71 -3.66
N ASN A 97 -17.48 1.68 -2.88
CA ASN A 97 -18.87 1.29 -2.69
C ASN A 97 -19.55 2.34 -1.81
N ASN A 98 -20.66 2.92 -2.31
CA ASN A 98 -21.59 3.67 -1.45
C ASN A 98 -22.32 2.69 -0.52
N LYS A 99 -21.62 2.22 0.52
CA LYS A 99 -22.15 1.25 1.48
C LYS A 99 -23.21 1.90 2.38
N PRO A 100 -24.32 1.21 2.67
CA PRO A 100 -25.11 1.55 3.84
C PRO A 100 -24.28 1.27 5.10
N LEU A 101 -24.12 2.28 5.97
CA LEU A 101 -23.38 2.19 7.22
C LEU A 101 -23.84 0.95 8.04
N LYS A 102 -22.94 -0.01 8.25
CA LYS A 102 -23.16 -1.10 9.21
C LYS A 102 -22.85 -0.61 10.63
N PRO A 103 -23.06 -1.42 11.69
CA PRO A 103 -22.77 -0.99 13.04
C PRO A 103 -21.29 -0.56 13.13
N MET A 104 -21.07 0.75 13.25
CA MET A 104 -19.73 1.27 13.53
C MET A 104 -19.37 0.86 14.95
N SER A 105 -18.10 0.46 15.15
CA SER A 105 -17.57 0.37 16.50
C SER A 105 -17.73 1.72 17.20
N HIS A 106 -18.37 1.69 18.37
CA HIS A 106 -18.17 2.72 19.38
C HIS A 106 -16.76 2.55 19.94
N LEU A 107 -16.15 3.64 20.42
CA LEU A 107 -14.84 3.61 21.07
C LEU A 107 -14.84 2.49 22.12
N VAL A 108 -13.96 1.50 21.97
CA VAL A 108 -13.84 0.41 22.96
C VAL A 108 -13.20 0.93 24.25
N HIS A 109 -12.49 2.06 24.17
CA HIS A 109 -11.75 2.69 25.25
C HIS A 109 -12.15 4.17 25.44
N ASP A 110 -13.38 4.44 25.90
CA ASP A 110 -13.76 5.82 26.29
C ASP A 110 -13.13 6.27 27.63
N GLU A 111 -12.45 5.39 28.39
CA GLU A 111 -11.91 5.71 29.73
C GLU A 111 -10.45 5.32 30.00
N THR A 112 -9.79 4.54 29.13
CA THR A 112 -8.36 4.18 29.28
C THR A 112 -7.50 4.96 28.30
N PRO A 113 -6.38 5.57 28.74
CA PRO A 113 -5.40 6.14 27.83
C PRO A 113 -4.92 5.09 26.84
N MET A 114 -4.91 5.46 25.56
CA MET A 114 -4.37 4.64 24.49
C MET A 114 -2.86 4.46 24.66
N ALA A 115 -2.33 3.35 24.15
CA ALA A 115 -0.89 3.15 24.08
C ALA A 115 -0.24 4.21 23.18
N ASP A 116 1.00 4.60 23.48
CA ASP A 116 1.73 5.55 22.64
C ASP A 116 2.14 4.93 21.29
N SER A 117 2.29 3.60 21.24
CA SER A 117 2.65 2.86 20.04
C SER A 117 2.16 1.42 20.08
N VAL A 118 1.78 0.90 18.91
CA VAL A 118 1.43 -0.51 18.67
C VAL A 118 2.19 -0.99 17.44
N ASP A 119 2.74 -2.21 17.48
CA ASP A 119 3.38 -2.83 16.31
C ASP A 119 3.14 -4.34 16.28
N TRP A 120 2.08 -4.76 15.58
CA TRP A 120 1.72 -6.17 15.43
C TRP A 120 2.74 -7.00 14.65
N VAL A 121 3.64 -6.36 13.90
CA VAL A 121 4.76 -7.07 13.25
C VAL A 121 5.72 -7.61 14.31
N SER A 122 6.07 -6.77 15.29
CA SER A 122 6.97 -7.12 16.38
C SER A 122 6.34 -8.15 17.34
N GLU A 123 5.01 -8.11 17.49
CA GLU A 123 4.23 -9.07 18.28
C GLU A 123 3.96 -10.41 17.55
N GLY A 124 4.40 -10.56 16.31
CA GLY A 124 4.27 -11.81 15.53
C GLY A 124 2.88 -12.05 14.92
N ALA A 125 2.01 -11.05 14.88
CA ALA A 125 0.64 -11.16 14.37
C ALA A 125 0.51 -10.79 12.88
N VAL A 126 1.62 -10.66 12.15
CA VAL A 126 1.64 -10.22 10.75
C VAL A 126 2.54 -11.14 9.94
N THR A 127 1.99 -11.73 8.88
CA THR A 127 2.75 -12.57 7.92
C THR A 127 3.77 -11.76 7.12
N ALA A 128 4.66 -12.42 6.39
CA ALA A 128 5.59 -11.76 5.48
C ALA A 128 4.85 -10.88 4.44
N VAL A 129 5.52 -9.83 3.95
CA VAL A 129 5.01 -9.02 2.84
C VAL A 129 4.97 -9.87 1.57
N LYS A 130 3.86 -9.78 0.83
CA LYS A 130 3.61 -10.49 -0.43
C LYS A 130 3.62 -9.53 -1.62
N ASP A 131 3.43 -10.05 -2.84
CA ASP A 131 3.33 -9.25 -4.06
C ASP A 131 2.09 -9.64 -4.88
N GLN A 132 1.17 -8.70 -5.05
CA GLN A 132 -0.05 -8.89 -5.84
C GLN A 132 0.22 -8.94 -7.35
N GLY A 133 1.39 -8.50 -7.82
CA GLY A 133 1.65 -8.38 -9.26
C GLY A 133 0.62 -7.48 -9.95
N SER A 134 0.33 -7.73 -11.23
CA SER A 134 -0.52 -6.85 -12.05
C SER A 134 -2.04 -7.02 -11.84
N CYS A 135 -2.43 -7.58 -10.69
CA CYS A 135 -3.82 -7.83 -10.32
C CYS A 135 -4.30 -6.78 -9.32
N GLY A 136 -5.51 -6.24 -9.52
CA GLY A 136 -6.22 -5.39 -8.55
C GLY A 136 -6.77 -6.20 -7.37
N GLY A 137 -5.95 -7.10 -6.81
CA GLY A 137 -6.31 -8.00 -5.71
C GLY A 137 -6.00 -7.43 -4.33
N CYS A 138 -5.61 -6.16 -4.20
CA CYS A 138 -5.22 -5.52 -2.94
C CYS A 138 -6.25 -5.71 -1.81
N TRP A 139 -7.54 -5.67 -2.15
CA TRP A 139 -8.65 -6.00 -1.25
C TRP A 139 -8.48 -7.38 -0.61
N ALA A 140 -8.12 -8.41 -1.38
CA ALA A 140 -7.91 -9.77 -0.89
C ALA A 140 -6.67 -9.87 0.03
N PHE A 141 -5.59 -9.16 -0.29
CA PHE A 141 -4.39 -9.07 0.56
C PHE A 141 -4.67 -8.33 1.87
N SER A 142 -5.47 -7.26 1.84
CA SER A 142 -5.90 -6.55 3.04
C SER A 142 -6.79 -7.44 3.92
N THR A 143 -7.80 -8.10 3.34
CA THR A 143 -8.72 -9.00 4.05
C THR A 143 -8.00 -10.18 4.69
N THR A 144 -7.17 -10.89 3.93
CA THR A 144 -6.40 -12.02 4.46
C THR A 144 -5.51 -11.56 5.60
N GLY A 145 -4.74 -10.47 5.42
CA GLY A 145 -3.90 -9.93 6.48
C GLY A 145 -4.64 -9.61 7.79
N ALA A 146 -5.87 -9.08 7.71
CA ALA A 146 -6.69 -8.82 8.90
C ALA A 146 -7.21 -10.11 9.55
N ILE A 147 -7.60 -11.12 8.75
CA ILE A 147 -7.99 -12.45 9.26
C ILE A 147 -6.80 -13.17 9.89
N GLU A 148 -5.61 -13.12 9.28
CA GLU A 148 -4.38 -13.70 9.80
C GLU A 148 -4.03 -13.13 11.18
N GLY A 149 -4.08 -11.80 11.33
CA GLY A 149 -3.87 -11.11 12.60
C GLY A 149 -4.91 -11.49 13.66
N ALA A 150 -6.20 -11.43 13.31
CA ALA A 150 -7.28 -11.83 14.22
C ALA A 150 -7.15 -13.30 14.67
N TYR A 151 -6.72 -14.18 13.76
CA TYR A 151 -6.50 -15.60 14.04
C TYR A 151 -5.34 -15.79 15.01
N TYR A 152 -4.21 -15.10 14.78
CA TYR A 152 -3.07 -15.14 15.69
C TYR A 152 -3.46 -14.69 17.10
N ILE A 153 -4.21 -13.59 17.22
CA ILE A 153 -4.62 -13.04 18.52
C ILE A 153 -5.55 -13.99 19.26
N LYS A 154 -6.45 -14.68 18.54
CA LYS A 154 -7.41 -15.61 19.14
C LYS A 154 -6.81 -16.98 19.49
N TYR A 155 -5.90 -17.50 18.67
CA TYR A 155 -5.44 -18.89 18.76
C TYR A 155 -3.94 -19.05 19.03
N GLY A 156 -3.16 -17.97 18.99
CA GLY A 156 -1.71 -17.99 19.24
C GLY A 156 -0.87 -18.60 18.12
N GLU A 157 -1.44 -18.78 16.92
CA GLU A 157 -0.78 -19.38 15.76
C GLU A 157 -0.91 -18.45 14.56
N LEU A 158 0.21 -18.07 13.92
CA LEU A 158 0.17 -17.25 12.71
C LEU A 158 0.07 -18.17 11.50
N LYS A 159 -1.05 -18.06 10.77
CA LYS A 159 -1.27 -18.78 9.50
C LYS A 159 -1.26 -17.79 8.34
N SER A 160 -0.79 -18.24 7.18
CA SER A 160 -0.94 -17.50 5.92
C SER A 160 -2.15 -18.04 5.16
N TYR A 161 -3.13 -17.18 4.87
CA TYR A 161 -4.33 -17.55 4.14
C TYR A 161 -4.24 -17.17 2.66
N SER A 162 -5.06 -17.82 1.83
CA SER A 162 -5.02 -17.70 0.38
C SER A 162 -5.78 -16.46 -0.13
N GLU A 163 -5.05 -15.49 -0.66
CA GLU A 163 -5.65 -14.39 -1.43
C GLU A 163 -6.25 -14.90 -2.75
N GLN A 164 -5.64 -15.93 -3.34
CA GLN A 164 -6.10 -16.53 -4.59
C GLN A 164 -7.51 -17.09 -4.47
N GLN A 165 -7.86 -17.69 -3.33
CA GLN A 165 -9.20 -18.21 -3.10
C GLN A 165 -10.23 -17.08 -3.13
N LEU A 166 -9.98 -15.97 -2.44
CA LEU A 166 -10.84 -14.79 -2.48
C LEU A 166 -10.98 -14.28 -3.92
N ILE A 167 -9.84 -14.03 -4.58
CA ILE A 167 -9.81 -13.47 -5.94
C ILE A 167 -10.58 -14.36 -6.93
N SER A 168 -10.44 -15.68 -6.84
CA SER A 168 -11.06 -16.61 -7.80
C SER A 168 -12.50 -17.01 -7.45
N CYS A 169 -12.91 -16.94 -6.18
CA CYS A 169 -14.17 -17.53 -5.71
C CYS A 169 -15.17 -16.54 -5.13
N ASP A 170 -14.75 -15.34 -4.71
CA ASP A 170 -15.70 -14.30 -4.32
C ASP A 170 -16.45 -13.80 -5.56
N THR A 171 -17.77 -14.00 -5.57
CA THR A 171 -18.65 -13.62 -6.69
C THR A 171 -19.29 -12.25 -6.49
N LYS A 172 -19.09 -11.60 -5.34
CA LYS A 172 -19.49 -10.21 -5.12
C LYS A 172 -18.42 -9.23 -5.61
N ASP A 173 -17.16 -9.59 -5.42
CA ASP A 173 -16.02 -8.84 -5.92
C ASP A 173 -15.66 -9.23 -7.35
N SER A 174 -14.74 -8.49 -7.97
CA SER A 174 -14.41 -8.59 -9.39
C SER A 174 -13.03 -9.18 -9.66
N GLY A 175 -12.50 -9.97 -8.71
CA GLY A 175 -11.19 -10.61 -8.81
C GLY A 175 -10.07 -9.59 -9.01
N CYS A 176 -9.34 -9.69 -10.13
CA CYS A 176 -8.26 -8.75 -10.45
C CYS A 176 -8.72 -7.36 -10.93
N ASN A 177 -10.03 -7.14 -11.09
CA ASN A 177 -10.57 -5.81 -11.44
C ASN A 177 -11.00 -5.00 -10.21
N GLY A 178 -10.65 -5.45 -9.00
CA GLY A 178 -10.99 -4.78 -7.75
C GLY A 178 -12.03 -5.53 -6.92
N GLY A 179 -12.18 -5.06 -5.69
CA GLY A 179 -13.05 -5.63 -4.68
C GLY A 179 -12.97 -4.86 -3.38
N ASP A 180 -13.68 -5.36 -2.37
CA ASP A 180 -13.92 -4.68 -1.11
C ASP A 180 -13.73 -5.62 0.08
N MET A 181 -12.99 -5.17 1.10
CA MET A 181 -12.62 -6.02 2.23
C MET A 181 -13.83 -6.57 3.00
N ASP A 182 -14.94 -5.82 3.05
CA ASP A 182 -16.16 -6.21 3.74
C ASP A 182 -16.93 -7.34 3.05
N TYR A 183 -16.95 -7.29 1.72
CA TYR A 183 -17.54 -8.34 0.90
C TYR A 183 -16.72 -9.61 1.03
N ALA A 184 -15.39 -9.48 1.01
CA ALA A 184 -14.47 -10.57 1.26
C ALA A 184 -14.62 -11.19 2.66
N PHE A 185 -14.79 -10.39 3.73
CA PHE A 185 -15.10 -10.92 5.07
C PHE A 185 -16.45 -11.67 5.07
N SER A 186 -17.47 -11.11 4.42
CA SER A 186 -18.80 -11.73 4.32
C SER A 186 -18.77 -13.04 3.51
N TRP A 187 -18.00 -13.06 2.43
CA TRP A 187 -17.82 -14.25 1.60
C TRP A 187 -17.05 -15.32 2.37
N THR A 188 -15.97 -14.95 3.07
CA THR A 188 -15.19 -15.87 3.90
C THR A 188 -16.06 -16.56 4.94
N ARG A 189 -16.91 -15.80 5.62
CA ARG A 189 -17.91 -16.35 6.55
C ARG A 189 -18.82 -17.36 5.86
N SER A 190 -19.32 -17.04 4.68
CA SER A 190 -20.28 -17.87 3.93
C SER A 190 -19.62 -19.13 3.34
N ASN A 191 -18.35 -19.04 2.99
CA ASN A 191 -17.50 -20.15 2.54
C ASN A 191 -17.13 -21.08 3.71
N GLY A 192 -17.31 -20.64 4.95
CA GLY A 192 -16.98 -21.39 6.16
C GLY A 192 -15.49 -21.32 6.50
N GLY A 193 -14.77 -20.28 6.05
CA GLY A 193 -13.34 -20.06 6.31
C GLY A 193 -12.54 -19.86 5.01
N LEU A 194 -11.21 -19.87 5.14
CA LEU A 194 -10.26 -19.79 4.04
C LEU A 194 -9.36 -21.03 4.01
N CYS A 195 -8.89 -21.34 2.82
CA CYS A 195 -7.76 -22.24 2.63
C CYS A 195 -6.45 -21.50 2.95
N THR A 196 -5.44 -22.26 3.35
CA THR A 196 -4.09 -21.72 3.55
C THR A 196 -3.44 -21.38 2.21
N GLU A 197 -2.47 -20.47 2.22
CA GLU A 197 -1.67 -20.13 1.03
C GLU A 197 -0.98 -21.38 0.44
N ASP A 198 -0.51 -22.30 1.27
CA ASP A 198 0.15 -23.53 0.80
C ASP A 198 -0.79 -24.46 0.03
N ASP A 199 -2.08 -24.52 0.41
CA ASP A 199 -3.08 -25.40 -0.22
C ASP A 199 -3.79 -24.73 -1.41
N TYR A 200 -3.81 -23.40 -1.44
CA TYR A 200 -4.33 -22.62 -2.58
C TYR A 200 -3.40 -21.42 -2.89
N PRO A 201 -2.25 -21.67 -3.52
CA PRO A 201 -1.23 -20.64 -3.72
C PRO A 201 -1.64 -19.57 -4.72
N TYR A 202 -1.10 -18.37 -4.52
CA TYR A 202 -1.18 -17.27 -5.47
C TYR A 202 -0.56 -17.65 -6.81
N SER A 203 -1.38 -17.65 -7.86
CA SER A 203 -1.00 -18.22 -9.14
C SER A 203 -0.20 -17.21 -9.96
N THR A 204 0.74 -17.72 -10.78
CA THR A 204 1.45 -16.88 -11.76
C THR A 204 0.50 -16.19 -12.74
N ALA A 205 -0.66 -16.79 -13.05
CA ALA A 205 -1.66 -16.15 -13.89
C ALA A 205 -2.26 -14.92 -13.20
N THR A 206 -2.62 -15.04 -11.92
CA THR A 206 -3.15 -13.95 -11.11
C THR A 206 -2.10 -12.89 -10.85
N TYR A 207 -0.85 -13.26 -10.59
CA TYR A 207 0.27 -12.32 -10.57
C TYR A 207 0.37 -11.49 -11.87
N ASN A 208 -0.07 -12.01 -13.02
CA ASN A 208 -0.12 -11.28 -14.29
C ASN A 208 -1.51 -10.70 -14.63
N GLY A 209 -2.35 -10.47 -13.62
CA GLY A 209 -3.65 -9.81 -13.76
C GLY A 209 -4.83 -10.70 -14.15
N VAL A 210 -4.68 -12.03 -14.11
CA VAL A 210 -5.76 -12.98 -14.47
C VAL A 210 -6.43 -13.55 -13.22
N THR A 211 -7.71 -13.25 -13.00
CA THR A 211 -8.50 -13.70 -11.83
C THR A 211 -8.43 -15.22 -11.55
N GLY A 212 -8.26 -16.04 -12.58
CA GLY A 212 -8.26 -17.49 -12.45
C GLY A 212 -9.67 -18.07 -12.30
N THR A 213 -9.74 -19.36 -12.00
CA THR A 213 -11.00 -20.10 -11.80
C THR A 213 -11.07 -20.60 -10.37
N CYS A 214 -12.24 -20.45 -9.74
CA CYS A 214 -12.46 -20.95 -8.39
C CYS A 214 -12.23 -22.47 -8.31
N LYS A 215 -11.34 -22.90 -7.42
CA LYS A 215 -11.14 -24.30 -7.06
C LYS A 215 -11.81 -24.58 -5.71
N THR A 216 -12.50 -25.70 -5.62
CA THR A 216 -13.20 -26.14 -4.39
C THR A 216 -12.49 -27.31 -3.70
N THR A 217 -11.30 -27.69 -4.16
CA THR A 217 -10.59 -28.88 -3.70
C THR A 217 -9.62 -28.65 -2.54
N CYS A 218 -9.48 -27.40 -2.07
CA CYS A 218 -8.61 -27.08 -0.94
C CYS A 218 -9.33 -27.32 0.40
N SER A 219 -8.55 -27.48 1.45
CA SER A 219 -8.96 -27.71 2.82
C SER A 219 -9.21 -26.37 3.50
N VAL A 220 -10.48 -26.06 3.73
CA VAL A 220 -10.90 -24.84 4.44
C VAL A 220 -10.60 -24.97 5.93
N VAL A 221 -9.93 -23.96 6.50
CA VAL A 221 -9.72 -23.80 7.95
C VAL A 221 -10.95 -23.09 8.52
N SER A 222 -11.82 -23.81 9.21
CA SER A 222 -13.11 -23.26 9.64
C SER A 222 -13.00 -22.17 10.70
N GLU A 223 -11.95 -22.20 11.52
CA GLU A 223 -11.68 -21.21 12.54
C GLU A 223 -11.24 -19.85 11.97
N SER A 224 -10.97 -19.77 10.66
CA SER A 224 -10.69 -18.51 9.96
C SER A 224 -11.97 -17.82 9.43
N ALA A 225 -13.14 -18.40 9.67
CA ALA A 225 -14.42 -17.83 9.26
C ALA A 225 -14.86 -16.70 10.21
N PRO A 226 -14.96 -15.43 9.78
CA PRO A 226 -15.45 -14.38 10.65
C PRO A 226 -16.90 -14.63 11.05
N VAL A 227 -17.22 -14.53 12.35
CA VAL A 227 -18.61 -14.50 12.82
C VAL A 227 -19.30 -13.21 12.39
N THR A 228 -18.55 -12.11 12.33
CA THR A 228 -18.93 -10.81 11.79
C THR A 228 -17.67 -10.02 11.43
N TYR A 229 -17.85 -8.83 10.87
CA TYR A 229 -16.82 -7.80 10.84
C TYR A 229 -17.41 -6.50 11.38
N THR A 230 -16.54 -5.53 11.68
CA THR A 230 -16.90 -4.23 12.25
C THR A 230 -16.27 -3.11 11.44
N ASP A 231 -17.09 -2.13 11.06
CA ASP A 231 -16.60 -0.90 10.44
C ASP A 231 -16.07 0.05 11.53
N VAL A 232 -14.95 0.69 11.25
CA VAL A 232 -14.31 1.65 12.13
C VAL A 232 -14.81 3.04 11.77
N ARG A 233 -15.22 3.81 12.78
CA ARG A 233 -15.59 5.21 12.58
C ARG A 233 -14.39 5.99 12.01
N SER A 234 -14.63 6.89 11.06
CA SER A 234 -13.61 7.74 10.43
C SER A 234 -13.07 8.83 11.36
N THR A 235 -12.45 8.41 12.46
CA THR A 235 -11.80 9.23 13.46
C THR A 235 -10.53 8.53 13.90
N GLU A 236 -9.47 9.29 14.12
CA GLU A 236 -8.17 8.77 14.55
C GLU A 236 -8.27 7.88 15.79
N SER A 237 -8.98 8.31 16.84
CA SER A 237 -9.14 7.53 18.07
C SER A 237 -9.84 6.18 17.84
N ALA A 238 -10.79 6.11 16.91
CA ALA A 238 -11.45 4.84 16.58
C ALA A 238 -10.51 3.90 15.83
N LEU A 239 -9.73 4.39 14.87
CA LEU A 239 -8.74 3.55 14.17
C LEU A 239 -7.62 3.11 15.10
N MET A 240 -7.09 3.99 15.95
CA MET A 240 -6.14 3.60 16.98
C MET A 240 -6.74 2.50 17.89
N SER A 241 -8.02 2.64 18.28
CA SER A 241 -8.67 1.72 19.23
C SER A 241 -8.93 0.36 18.60
N ALA A 242 -9.21 0.32 17.29
CA ALA A 242 -9.29 -0.92 16.53
C ALA A 242 -7.90 -1.56 16.39
N ILE A 243 -6.86 -0.78 16.08
CA ILE A 243 -5.49 -1.27 15.94
C ILE A 243 -4.93 -1.81 17.26
N GLU A 244 -5.27 -1.25 18.42
CA GLU A 244 -4.88 -1.83 19.71
C GLU A 244 -5.41 -3.24 19.95
N GLN A 245 -6.51 -3.60 19.28
CA GLN A 245 -7.11 -4.93 19.40
C GLN A 245 -6.50 -5.92 18.42
N GLN A 246 -6.24 -5.51 17.17
CA GLN A 246 -5.74 -6.36 16.08
C GLN A 246 -5.34 -5.54 14.83
N PRO A 247 -4.63 -6.11 13.84
CA PRO A 247 -4.48 -5.50 12.53
C PRO A 247 -5.83 -5.19 11.84
N VAL A 248 -5.91 -4.06 11.14
CA VAL A 248 -7.14 -3.51 10.55
C VAL A 248 -6.98 -3.33 9.06
N SER A 249 -7.94 -3.81 8.26
CA SER A 249 -8.01 -3.50 6.83
C SER A 249 -8.39 -2.03 6.65
N VAL A 250 -7.64 -1.29 5.83
CA VAL A 250 -7.91 0.11 5.51
C VAL A 250 -7.77 0.35 4.01
N ALA A 251 -8.47 1.34 3.47
CA ALA A 251 -8.21 1.85 2.13
C ALA A 251 -7.46 3.18 2.17
N ILE A 252 -6.62 3.44 1.17
CA ILE A 252 -5.89 4.69 0.98
C ILE A 252 -5.92 5.12 -0.51
N GLU A 253 -5.60 6.38 -0.79
CA GLU A 253 -5.19 6.84 -2.12
C GLU A 253 -3.68 6.61 -2.30
N ALA A 254 -3.32 5.82 -3.31
CA ALA A 254 -1.97 5.33 -3.61
C ALA A 254 -1.54 5.64 -5.05
N ASP A 255 -2.39 6.31 -5.85
CA ASP A 255 -2.10 6.73 -7.22
C ASP A 255 -1.15 7.94 -7.33
N GLN A 256 -0.56 8.43 -6.25
CA GLN A 256 0.35 9.58 -6.31
C GLN A 256 1.83 9.18 -6.51
N TYR A 257 2.61 10.03 -7.18
CA TYR A 257 4.06 9.83 -7.39
C TYR A 257 4.85 9.58 -6.10
N ALA A 258 4.46 10.28 -5.02
CA ALA A 258 5.11 10.12 -3.71
C ALA A 258 4.95 8.70 -3.17
N PHE A 259 3.82 8.04 -3.45
CA PHE A 259 3.56 6.66 -3.05
C PHE A 259 4.28 5.68 -3.97
N GLN A 260 4.25 5.90 -5.29
CA GLN A 260 4.97 5.06 -6.27
C GLN A 260 6.45 4.89 -5.89
N TYR A 261 7.12 5.96 -5.46
CA TYR A 261 8.56 5.96 -5.16
C TYR A 261 8.90 6.02 -3.67
N TYR A 262 7.92 5.84 -2.78
CA TYR A 262 8.17 5.87 -1.34
C TYR A 262 9.29 4.89 -0.95
N SER A 263 10.20 5.33 -0.09
CA SER A 263 11.33 4.52 0.37
C SER A 263 11.50 4.51 1.89
N SER A 264 11.37 5.65 2.57
CA SER A 264 11.53 5.70 4.04
C SER A 264 10.98 6.98 4.66
N GLY A 265 10.80 6.97 5.98
CA GLY A 265 10.31 8.11 6.77
C GLY A 265 8.78 8.22 6.77
N VAL A 266 8.25 9.27 7.39
CA VAL A 266 6.79 9.46 7.51
C VAL A 266 6.26 10.23 6.30
N LEU A 267 5.38 9.60 5.53
CA LEU A 267 4.71 10.19 4.38
C LEU A 267 3.70 11.24 4.87
N THR A 268 4.12 12.51 4.79
CA THR A 268 3.35 13.72 5.14
C THR A 268 2.83 14.46 3.89
N GLY A 269 3.24 14.00 2.70
CA GLY A 269 2.93 14.62 1.41
C GLY A 269 1.46 14.49 1.01
N ALA A 270 1.06 15.22 -0.03
CA ALA A 270 -0.29 15.13 -0.58
C ALA A 270 -0.48 13.80 -1.32
N CYS A 271 -1.18 12.87 -0.67
CA CYS A 271 -1.68 11.64 -1.27
C CYS A 271 -3.16 11.71 -1.62
N GLY A 272 -3.89 12.79 -1.29
CA GLY A 272 -5.33 12.92 -1.58
C GLY A 272 -6.22 12.10 -0.64
N THR A 273 -7.46 11.82 -1.06
CA THR A 273 -8.50 11.05 -0.34
C THR A 273 -9.44 10.25 -1.28
N ASN A 274 -9.13 10.15 -2.56
CA ASN A 274 -9.80 9.31 -3.56
C ASN A 274 -9.26 7.89 -3.43
N LEU A 275 -9.79 7.15 -2.45
CA LEU A 275 -9.34 5.79 -2.14
C LEU A 275 -9.24 4.92 -3.40
N ASP A 276 -8.13 4.22 -3.55
CA ASP A 276 -7.86 3.36 -4.70
C ASP A 276 -7.15 2.03 -4.36
N HIS A 277 -6.73 1.85 -3.11
CA HIS A 277 -5.87 0.76 -2.70
C HIS A 277 -6.18 0.22 -1.30
N GLY A 278 -6.45 -1.08 -1.21
CA GLY A 278 -6.66 -1.79 0.06
C GLY A 278 -5.34 -2.26 0.68
N VAL A 279 -5.09 -1.87 1.93
CA VAL A 279 -3.85 -2.17 2.67
C VAL A 279 -4.18 -2.57 4.11
N LEU A 280 -3.17 -2.96 4.89
CA LEU A 280 -3.36 -3.41 6.27
C LEU A 280 -2.65 -2.47 7.25
N ALA A 281 -3.40 -1.78 8.11
CA ALA A 281 -2.84 -1.05 9.23
C ALA A 281 -2.45 -2.04 10.35
N VAL A 282 -1.15 -2.10 10.65
CA VAL A 282 -0.55 -3.07 11.57
C VAL A 282 0.00 -2.43 12.85
N GLY A 283 -0.18 -1.12 13.01
CA GLY A 283 0.38 -0.39 14.13
C GLY A 283 0.34 1.12 13.94
N TYR A 284 0.85 1.82 14.94
CA TYR A 284 1.06 3.26 14.94
C TYR A 284 2.17 3.61 15.94
N GLY A 285 2.72 4.81 15.83
CA GLY A 285 3.73 5.31 16.76
C GLY A 285 4.26 6.67 16.34
N THR A 286 5.48 6.99 16.74
CA THR A 286 6.17 8.24 16.41
C THR A 286 7.55 7.94 15.82
N TYR A 287 7.88 8.54 14.69
CA TYR A 287 9.18 8.42 14.02
C TYR A 287 9.75 9.82 13.78
N ASP A 288 10.93 10.11 14.34
CA ASP A 288 11.59 11.42 14.27
C ASP A 288 10.69 12.61 14.66
N GLY A 289 9.78 12.39 15.63
CA GLY A 289 8.86 13.40 16.14
C GLY A 289 7.57 13.58 15.32
N THR A 290 7.34 12.75 14.30
CA THR A 290 6.09 12.72 13.52
C THR A 290 5.32 11.44 13.83
N ASP A 291 4.06 11.59 14.20
CA ASP A 291 3.17 10.46 14.47
C ASP A 291 2.74 9.79 13.16
N TYR A 292 2.64 8.46 13.17
CA TYR A 292 2.36 7.67 11.96
C TYR A 292 1.44 6.48 12.21
N TRP A 293 0.79 6.03 11.13
CA TRP A 293 0.24 4.69 10.94
C TRP A 293 1.26 3.79 10.24
N LYS A 294 1.50 2.60 10.78
CA LYS A 294 2.34 1.58 10.12
C LYS A 294 1.44 0.73 9.24
N VAL A 295 1.69 0.76 7.94
CA VAL A 295 0.83 0.10 6.95
C VAL A 295 1.63 -0.92 6.17
N LYS A 296 1.16 -2.16 6.14
CA LYS A 296 1.68 -3.24 5.31
C LYS A 296 1.09 -3.13 3.91
N ASN A 297 1.96 -3.05 2.90
CA ASN A 297 1.56 -3.05 1.50
C ASN A 297 1.65 -4.45 0.89
N SER A 298 1.18 -4.62 -0.35
CA SER A 298 1.14 -5.88 -1.11
C SER A 298 1.98 -5.81 -2.39
N TRP A 299 3.05 -5.02 -2.40
CA TRP A 299 3.91 -4.74 -3.57
C TRP A 299 5.35 -5.20 -3.35
N ALA A 300 5.54 -6.38 -2.75
CA ALA A 300 6.83 -6.95 -2.36
C ALA A 300 7.62 -6.14 -1.32
N ALA A 301 8.53 -6.82 -0.63
CA ALA A 301 9.42 -6.20 0.35
C ALA A 301 10.42 -5.20 -0.27
N THR A 302 10.58 -5.20 -1.59
CA THR A 302 11.51 -4.30 -2.29
C THR A 302 10.98 -2.88 -2.46
N TRP A 303 9.69 -2.65 -2.16
CA TRP A 303 9.05 -1.34 -2.14
C TRP A 303 8.99 -0.77 -0.72
N GLY A 304 9.13 0.54 -0.55
CA GLY A 304 9.01 1.21 0.74
C GLY A 304 10.03 0.75 1.78
N MET A 305 9.60 0.73 3.04
CA MET A 305 10.39 0.24 4.18
C MET A 305 10.14 -1.26 4.37
N ASP A 306 10.84 -2.09 3.59
CA ASP A 306 10.68 -3.55 3.59
C ASP A 306 9.23 -4.00 3.30
N GLY A 307 8.53 -3.28 2.42
CA GLY A 307 7.12 -3.52 2.07
C GLY A 307 6.10 -2.75 2.91
N TYR A 308 6.55 -1.89 3.82
CA TYR A 308 5.71 -1.05 4.66
C TYR A 308 5.82 0.43 4.29
N VAL A 309 4.82 1.20 4.68
CA VAL A 309 4.81 2.67 4.65
C VAL A 309 4.38 3.22 6.00
N LEU A 310 5.00 4.32 6.40
CA LEU A 310 4.57 5.12 7.53
C LEU A 310 3.77 6.31 6.99
N ILE A 311 2.47 6.38 7.30
CA ILE A 311 1.57 7.46 6.85
C ILE A 311 1.32 8.38 8.03
N GLU A 312 1.45 9.70 7.87
CA GLU A 312 1.25 10.65 8.97
C GLU A 312 -0.15 10.52 9.61
N ARG A 313 -0.16 10.58 10.95
CA ARG A 313 -1.36 10.60 11.79
C ARG A 313 -1.70 12.06 12.15
N GLY A 314 -2.99 12.39 12.31
CA GLY A 314 -3.47 13.74 12.67
C GLY A 314 -4.27 14.49 11.60
N ASP A 315 -4.22 14.09 10.33
CA ASP A 315 -4.86 14.84 9.22
C ASP A 315 -5.42 13.94 8.10
N ASP A 316 -5.95 12.77 8.47
CA ASP A 316 -6.53 11.77 7.54
C ASP A 316 -5.74 11.60 6.23
N LYS A 317 -4.41 11.52 6.36
CA LYS A 317 -3.54 11.47 5.19
C LYS A 317 -3.88 10.24 4.34
N CYS A 318 -3.98 10.48 3.04
CA CYS A 318 -4.33 9.48 2.03
C CYS A 318 -5.75 8.90 2.21
N GLY A 319 -6.60 9.52 3.03
CA GLY A 319 -7.95 9.02 3.35
C GLY A 319 -7.97 7.76 4.21
N ILE A 320 -6.89 7.45 4.94
CA ILE A 320 -6.75 6.20 5.71
C ILE A 320 -7.86 5.96 6.74
N LEU A 321 -8.55 7.00 7.21
CA LEU A 321 -9.66 6.88 8.15
C LEU A 321 -11.01 6.60 7.46
N MET A 322 -11.09 6.72 6.14
CA MET A 322 -12.38 6.77 5.42
C MET A 322 -13.05 5.41 5.24
N ASP A 323 -12.27 4.34 5.06
CA ASP A 323 -12.78 2.98 4.88
C ASP A 323 -11.87 2.00 5.61
N ALA A 324 -12.27 1.66 6.84
CA ALA A 324 -11.51 0.79 7.72
C ALA A 324 -12.45 -0.23 8.37
N SER A 325 -12.07 -1.51 8.35
CA SER A 325 -12.85 -2.58 8.96
C SER A 325 -11.97 -3.73 9.43
N TYR A 326 -12.47 -4.50 10.40
CA TYR A 326 -11.75 -5.65 10.94
C TYR A 326 -12.70 -6.83 11.21
N PRO A 327 -12.23 -8.09 11.02
CA PRO A 327 -13.04 -9.27 11.27
C PRO A 327 -13.07 -9.63 12.76
N THR A 328 -14.17 -10.22 13.21
CA THR A 328 -14.26 -10.95 14.47
C THR A 328 -14.37 -12.44 14.15
N LEU A 329 -13.41 -13.24 14.59
CA LEU A 329 -13.41 -14.71 14.47
C LEU A 329 -14.11 -15.39 15.64
#